data_AF-A0A1W1Z7I4-F1
#
_entry.id   AF-A0A1W1Z7I4-F1
#
_cell.length_a   1.000
_cell.length_b   1.000
_cell.length_c   1.000
_cell.angle_alpha   90.00
_cell.angle_beta   90.00
_cell.angle_gamma   90.00
#
_symmetry.space_group_name_H-M   'P 1'
#
loop_
_entity.id
_entity.type
_entity.pdbx_description
1 polymer ?
#
loop_
_entity_poly.entity_id
_entity_poly.type
_entity_poly.pdbx_seq_one_letter_code
_entity_poly.pdbx_strand_id
1 'polypeptide(L)'
;MIKIYSVFGKWRKKDVTFLNSLNLNRQIEEGYFGFTIEEGVKYNKLINHYSKVDSIFNKTRPEEFNIKQATVLFSKKDLKDSENYVLEICAPATGFPQPEDGSYASITFNSECGEYQVNKTQISSFQINKMNWKKNQVAFTLNGEPDYMFVKRDFFLTVFEPLGLKSRDVIIFKTGKVSNDTVQLVVPIAESNLKIERSLYDIHDPKDSCNSKQYGVQTMDFFPPFEKEFKFLICKTKEEFFGGRKRIIINKYFCDILVKNGIIKYNSNFLIPMKTK
;
A
#
# COMPACT_ATOMS: atom_id res chain seq x y z
N MET A 1 18.09 0.51 -2.54
CA MET A 1 17.01 0.66 -1.55
C MET A 1 17.58 1.20 -0.24
N ILE A 2 16.86 2.10 0.44
CA ILE A 2 17.19 2.66 1.75
C ILE A 2 16.11 2.22 2.74
N LYS A 3 16.48 1.54 3.82
CA LYS A 3 15.52 1.19 4.87
C LYS A 3 15.30 2.37 5.80
N ILE A 4 14.07 2.58 6.23
CA ILE A 4 13.70 3.61 7.20
C ILE A 4 13.19 2.92 8.46
N TYR A 5 13.70 3.35 9.60
CA TYR A 5 13.33 2.85 10.92
C TYR A 5 12.55 3.91 11.69
N SER A 6 11.49 3.51 12.37
CA SER A 6 10.84 4.28 13.43
C SER A 6 11.53 3.98 14.75
N VAL A 7 11.93 5.02 15.46
CA VAL A 7 12.58 4.98 16.76
C VAL A 7 11.68 5.70 17.75
N PHE A 8 11.34 5.04 18.85
CA PHE A 8 10.54 5.61 19.93
C PHE A 8 11.19 5.34 21.27
N GLY A 9 10.93 6.22 22.23
CA GLY A 9 11.34 6.03 23.62
C GLY A 9 10.94 7.22 24.49
N LYS A 10 11.11 7.05 25.79
CA LYS A 10 11.01 8.12 26.78
C LYS A 10 12.40 8.70 27.02
N TRP A 11 12.75 9.73 26.27
CA TRP A 11 14.12 10.26 26.23
C TRP A 11 14.46 11.04 27.48
N ARG A 12 15.62 10.73 28.07
CA ARG A 12 16.22 11.48 29.18
C ARG A 12 17.13 12.57 28.60
N LYS A 13 17.46 13.59 29.40
CA LYS A 13 18.44 14.63 29.03
C LYS A 13 19.73 14.11 28.35
N LYS A 14 20.31 13.02 28.86
CA LYS A 14 21.52 12.41 28.28
C LYS A 14 21.28 11.80 26.89
N ASP A 15 20.10 11.20 26.69
CA ASP A 15 19.70 10.62 25.40
C ASP A 15 19.45 11.72 24.38
N VAL A 16 18.76 12.79 24.79
CA VAL A 16 18.52 13.98 23.95
C VAL A 16 19.83 14.60 23.49
N THR A 17 20.80 14.75 24.39
CA THR A 17 22.14 15.26 24.05
C THR A 17 22.82 14.39 23.00
N PHE A 18 22.80 13.07 23.20
CA PHE A 18 23.36 12.12 22.24
C PHE A 18 22.63 12.16 20.89
N LEU A 19 21.30 12.09 20.89
CA LEU A 19 20.48 12.05 19.67
C LEU A 19 20.62 13.33 18.85
N ASN A 20 20.63 14.50 19.51
CA ASN A 20 20.84 15.78 18.83
C ASN A 20 22.26 15.90 18.27
N SER A 21 23.27 15.23 18.86
CA SER A 21 24.62 15.15 18.29
C SER A 21 24.70 14.36 16.98
N LEU A 22 23.68 13.55 16.65
CA LEU A 22 23.62 12.80 15.39
C LEU A 22 23.18 13.69 14.20
N ASN A 23 22.86 14.97 14.43
CA ASN A 23 22.34 15.90 13.41
C ASN A 23 21.14 15.30 12.67
N LEU A 24 20.14 14.84 13.42
CA LEU A 24 18.89 14.33 12.86
C LEU A 24 18.15 15.45 12.13
N ASN A 25 17.18 15.09 11.29
CA ASN A 25 16.34 16.04 10.54
C ASN A 25 15.41 16.89 11.42
N ARG A 26 15.38 16.62 12.73
CA ARG A 26 14.60 17.33 13.72
C ARG A 26 15.30 17.26 15.07
N GLN A 27 15.07 18.28 15.89
CA GLN A 27 15.52 18.28 17.27
C GLN A 27 14.68 17.28 18.09
N ILE A 28 15.35 16.50 18.94
CA ILE A 28 14.72 15.61 19.89
C ILE A 28 14.58 16.35 21.23
N GLU A 29 13.44 16.14 21.89
CA GLU A 29 13.10 16.70 23.20
C GLU A 29 13.02 15.61 24.27
N GLU A 30 13.08 16.01 25.54
CA GLU A 30 12.92 15.08 26.67
C GLU A 30 11.47 14.58 26.76
N GLY A 31 11.29 13.36 27.27
CA GLY A 31 9.98 12.71 27.38
C GLY A 31 9.63 11.83 26.18
N TYR A 32 8.34 11.61 25.96
CA TYR A 32 7.85 10.68 24.94
C TYR A 32 7.96 11.28 23.54
N PHE A 33 8.81 10.69 22.71
CA PHE A 33 9.00 11.19 21.35
C PHE A 33 9.43 10.07 20.39
N GLY A 34 8.92 10.07 19.16
CA GLY A 34 9.26 9.05 18.16
C GLY A 34 9.62 9.61 16.80
N PHE A 35 10.80 9.31 16.28
CA PHE A 35 11.36 9.85 15.03
C PHE A 35 11.67 8.76 14.01
N THR A 36 11.85 9.14 12.75
CA THR A 36 12.34 8.24 11.71
C THR A 36 13.82 8.47 11.42
N ILE A 37 14.52 7.40 11.07
CA ILE A 37 15.94 7.44 10.72
C ILE A 37 16.20 6.46 9.56
N GLU A 38 16.98 6.91 8.58
CA GLU A 38 17.44 6.07 7.48
C GLU A 38 18.58 5.16 7.95
N GLU A 39 18.60 3.92 7.47
CA GLU A 39 19.70 2.99 7.66
C GLU A 39 20.99 3.59 7.09
N GLY A 40 22.06 3.54 7.89
CA GLY A 40 23.33 4.16 7.54
C GLY A 40 24.12 4.57 8.78
N VAL A 41 25.03 5.54 8.62
CA VAL A 41 25.99 5.91 9.68
C VAL A 41 25.31 6.37 10.96
N LYS A 42 24.27 7.23 10.87
CA LYS A 42 23.55 7.73 12.05
C LYS A 42 22.77 6.62 12.76
N TYR A 43 22.11 5.76 11.99
CA TYR A 43 21.42 4.57 12.50
C TYR A 43 22.39 3.62 13.20
N ASN A 44 23.53 3.30 12.60
CA ASN A 44 24.53 2.42 13.19
C ASN A 44 25.10 2.99 14.49
N LYS A 45 25.36 4.31 14.55
CA LYS A 45 25.75 4.98 15.80
C LYS A 45 24.68 4.86 16.88
N LEU A 46 23.41 5.05 16.52
CA LEU A 46 22.28 4.92 17.44
C LEU A 46 22.16 3.48 17.97
N ILE A 47 22.17 2.48 17.08
CA ILE A 47 22.10 1.07 17.45
C ILE A 47 23.27 0.70 18.34
N ASN A 48 24.50 1.07 17.98
CA ASN A 48 25.70 0.79 18.78
C ASN A 48 25.69 1.49 20.14
N HIS A 49 25.05 2.66 20.25
CA HIS A 49 24.89 3.34 21.53
C HIS A 49 23.93 2.56 22.42
N TYR A 50 22.74 2.23 21.92
CA TYR A 50 21.69 1.59 22.72
C TYR A 50 21.80 0.06 22.78
N SER A 51 22.71 -0.60 22.05
CA SER A 51 22.97 -2.05 22.17
C SER A 51 23.90 -2.41 23.33
N LYS A 52 24.55 -1.42 23.95
CA LYS A 52 25.48 -1.65 25.07
C LYS A 52 24.75 -2.24 26.27
N VAL A 53 25.41 -3.19 26.93
CA VAL A 53 24.91 -3.84 28.14
C VAL A 53 24.75 -2.80 29.24
N ASP A 54 23.58 -2.79 29.87
CA ASP A 54 23.30 -1.92 31.01
C ASP A 54 24.18 -2.33 32.21
N SER A 55 24.71 -1.35 32.93
CA SER A 55 25.31 -1.60 34.25
C SER A 55 24.30 -1.37 35.36
N ILE A 56 24.55 -1.93 36.54
CA ILE A 56 23.69 -1.80 37.74
C ILE A 56 23.39 -0.32 38.06
N PHE A 57 24.29 0.59 37.71
CA PHE A 57 24.17 2.02 37.98
C PHE A 57 23.91 2.88 36.73
N ASN A 58 23.92 2.29 35.53
CA ASN A 58 23.77 3.04 34.30
C ASN A 58 22.98 2.24 33.25
N LYS A 59 21.68 2.52 33.16
CA LYS A 59 20.85 2.08 32.04
C LYS A 59 21.19 2.90 30.81
N THR A 60 21.68 2.24 29.77
CA THR A 60 21.95 2.82 28.47
C THR A 60 20.67 3.01 27.69
N ARG A 61 19.78 2.01 27.66
CA ARG A 61 18.47 2.14 26.99
C ARG A 61 17.48 2.99 27.80
N PRO A 62 16.78 3.95 27.17
CA PRO A 62 15.65 4.62 27.81
C PRO A 62 14.46 3.69 27.99
N GLU A 63 13.53 4.08 28.86
CA GLU A 63 12.25 3.38 29.00
C GLU A 63 11.51 3.39 27.65
N GLU A 64 10.85 2.28 27.34
CA GLU A 64 10.05 2.10 26.12
C GLU A 64 10.86 2.29 24.82
N PHE A 65 12.19 2.19 24.89
CA PHE A 65 13.03 2.23 23.70
C PHE A 65 12.64 1.13 22.72
N ASN A 66 12.23 1.53 21.53
CA ASN A 66 11.83 0.63 20.46
C ASN A 66 12.37 1.15 19.14
N ILE A 67 12.93 0.25 18.34
CA ILE A 67 13.31 0.55 16.98
C ILE A 67 12.78 -0.55 16.07
N LYS A 68 11.95 -0.16 15.10
CA LYS A 68 11.35 -1.06 14.12
C LYS A 68 11.52 -0.49 12.74
N GLN A 69 11.81 -1.34 11.77
CA GLN A 69 11.74 -0.92 10.37
C GLN A 69 10.31 -0.46 10.08
N ALA A 70 10.17 0.71 9.48
CA ALA A 70 8.88 1.34 9.19
C ALA A 70 8.53 1.23 7.70
N THR A 71 9.51 1.43 6.83
CA THR A 71 9.34 1.35 5.37
C THR A 71 10.68 1.22 4.65
N VAL A 72 10.67 1.18 3.33
CA VAL A 72 11.84 1.30 2.46
C VAL A 72 11.60 2.34 1.36
N LEU A 73 12.67 3.03 0.96
CA LEU A 73 12.69 3.88 -0.22
C LEU A 73 13.49 3.22 -1.33
N PHE A 74 12.90 3.11 -2.51
CA PHE A 74 13.55 2.55 -3.68
C PHE A 74 14.30 3.63 -4.44
N SER A 75 15.52 3.30 -4.85
CA SER A 75 16.28 4.17 -5.73
C SER A 75 15.62 4.26 -7.11
N LYS A 76 15.96 5.29 -7.89
CA LYS A 76 15.55 5.37 -9.30
C LYS A 76 15.98 4.14 -10.10
N LYS A 77 17.14 3.56 -9.76
CA LYS A 77 17.65 2.33 -10.38
C LYS A 77 16.78 1.13 -10.02
N ASP A 78 16.47 0.93 -8.74
CA ASP A 78 15.60 -0.15 -8.26
C ASP A 78 14.24 -0.13 -8.99
N LEU A 79 13.67 1.06 -9.16
CA LEU A 79 12.42 1.23 -9.91
C LEU A 79 12.64 0.93 -11.40
N LYS A 80 13.67 1.52 -12.03
CA LYS A 80 13.95 1.39 -13.47
C LYS A 80 14.18 -0.07 -13.88
N ASP A 81 14.90 -0.83 -13.07
CA ASP A 81 15.33 -2.18 -13.39
C ASP A 81 14.23 -3.24 -13.12
N SER A 82 13.18 -2.86 -12.39
CA SER A 82 12.06 -3.78 -12.13
C SER A 82 11.19 -4.01 -13.38
N GLU A 83 10.73 -5.24 -13.52
CA GLU A 83 9.79 -5.66 -14.58
C GLU A 83 8.32 -5.57 -14.12
N ASN A 84 8.09 -5.69 -12.81
CA ASN A 84 6.77 -5.70 -12.21
C ASN A 84 6.73 -4.84 -10.95
N TYR A 85 5.56 -4.30 -10.64
CA TYR A 85 5.37 -3.39 -9.51
C TYR A 85 4.06 -3.69 -8.81
N VAL A 86 4.04 -3.53 -7.49
CA VAL A 86 2.79 -3.30 -6.76
C VAL A 86 2.42 -1.82 -6.90
N LEU A 87 1.16 -1.56 -7.22
CA LEU A 87 0.54 -0.25 -7.12
C LEU A 87 0.11 0.00 -5.67
N GLU A 88 0.83 0.88 -4.96
CA GLU A 88 0.41 1.36 -3.63
C GLU A 88 -0.78 2.30 -3.74
N ILE A 89 -0.74 3.19 -4.73
CA ILE A 89 -1.81 4.14 -5.02
C ILE A 89 -2.17 3.99 -6.50
N CYS A 90 -3.34 3.41 -6.76
CA CYS A 90 -3.82 3.18 -8.12
C CYS A 90 -4.23 4.49 -8.82
N ALA A 91 -4.81 5.42 -8.07
CA ALA A 91 -5.20 6.76 -8.50
C ALA A 91 -5.55 7.59 -7.24
N PRO A 92 -5.74 8.93 -7.35
CA PRO A 92 -6.20 9.73 -6.22
C PRO A 92 -7.57 9.25 -5.71
N ALA A 93 -7.70 9.09 -4.39
CA ALA A 93 -8.98 8.76 -3.77
C ALA A 93 -9.96 9.93 -3.91
N THR A 94 -11.18 9.66 -4.38
CA THR A 94 -12.25 10.65 -4.51
C THR A 94 -13.60 10.07 -4.11
N GLY A 95 -14.24 10.66 -3.10
CA GLY A 95 -15.55 10.23 -2.61
C GLY A 95 -15.53 8.88 -1.90
N PHE A 96 -16.72 8.42 -1.53
CA PHE A 96 -16.95 7.13 -0.88
C PHE A 96 -17.97 6.32 -1.68
N PRO A 97 -17.92 4.98 -1.58
CA PRO A 97 -19.02 4.14 -2.03
C PRO A 97 -20.33 4.55 -1.32
N GLN A 98 -21.47 4.38 -1.99
CA GLN A 98 -22.78 4.72 -1.45
C GLN A 98 -23.60 3.47 -1.10
N PRO A 99 -24.39 3.51 -0.01
CA PRO A 99 -24.49 4.60 0.97
C PRO A 99 -23.22 4.76 1.84
N GLU A 100 -22.93 5.99 2.28
CA GLU A 100 -21.72 6.30 3.06
C GLU A 100 -21.77 5.81 4.52
N ASP A 101 -22.90 5.27 4.97
CA ASP A 101 -23.08 4.69 6.31
C ASP A 101 -22.39 3.32 6.49
N GLY A 102 -21.69 2.83 5.47
CA GLY A 102 -21.00 1.55 5.45
C GLY A 102 -21.83 0.38 4.93
N SER A 103 -23.16 0.54 4.79
CA SER A 103 -24.05 -0.51 4.27
C SER A 103 -23.77 -0.86 2.80
N TYR A 104 -23.06 0.00 2.07
CA TYR A 104 -22.61 -0.31 0.70
C TYR A 104 -21.84 -1.64 0.64
N ALA A 105 -21.12 -2.02 1.70
CA ALA A 105 -20.25 -3.17 1.69
C ALA A 105 -21.06 -4.47 1.52
N SER A 106 -22.17 -4.63 2.25
CA SER A 106 -23.04 -5.80 2.14
C SER A 106 -23.86 -5.84 0.84
N ILE A 107 -24.07 -4.68 0.20
CA ILE A 107 -24.72 -4.58 -1.11
C ILE A 107 -23.74 -4.93 -2.23
N THR A 108 -22.50 -4.45 -2.12
CA THR A 108 -21.48 -4.51 -3.18
C THR A 108 -20.72 -5.83 -3.16
N PHE A 109 -20.55 -6.40 -1.98
CA PHE A 109 -19.69 -7.55 -1.76
C PHE A 109 -20.39 -8.70 -1.05
N ASN A 110 -19.89 -9.90 -1.35
CA ASN A 110 -20.00 -11.06 -0.49
C ASN A 110 -18.64 -11.25 0.21
N SER A 111 -18.65 -11.48 1.52
CA SER A 111 -17.45 -11.75 2.33
C SER A 111 -17.78 -12.77 3.40
N GLU A 112 -16.83 -13.65 3.71
CA GLU A 112 -17.04 -14.71 4.70
C GLU A 112 -17.01 -14.19 6.14
N CYS A 113 -16.40 -13.02 6.36
CA CYS A 113 -16.23 -12.43 7.68
C CYS A 113 -16.45 -10.92 7.62
N GLY A 114 -17.64 -10.46 8.02
CA GLY A 114 -18.18 -9.12 7.75
C GLY A 114 -17.21 -7.96 7.98
N GLU A 115 -16.71 -7.77 9.21
CA GLU A 115 -15.85 -6.62 9.55
C GLU A 115 -14.45 -6.71 8.93
N TYR A 116 -13.92 -7.93 8.79
CA TYR A 116 -12.56 -8.17 8.30
C TYR A 116 -12.47 -8.32 6.78
N GLN A 117 -13.64 -8.42 6.11
CA GLN A 117 -13.82 -8.50 4.68
C GLN A 117 -12.96 -9.59 4.01
N VAL A 118 -12.73 -10.69 4.72
CA VAL A 118 -12.01 -11.86 4.22
C VAL A 118 -12.78 -12.48 3.05
N ASN A 119 -12.03 -12.90 2.03
CA ASN A 119 -12.52 -13.50 0.78
C ASN A 119 -13.54 -12.62 0.05
N LYS A 120 -13.37 -11.30 0.14
CA LYS A 120 -14.28 -10.31 -0.45
C LYS A 120 -14.39 -10.50 -1.96
N THR A 121 -15.61 -10.75 -2.42
CA THR A 121 -15.96 -10.87 -3.84
C THR A 121 -17.03 -9.85 -4.20
N GLN A 122 -16.81 -9.10 -5.28
CA GLN A 122 -17.75 -8.07 -5.71
C GLN A 122 -18.93 -8.66 -6.50
N ILE A 123 -20.11 -8.65 -5.88
CA ILE A 123 -21.34 -9.24 -6.43
C ILE A 123 -22.24 -8.23 -7.15
N SER A 124 -22.07 -6.93 -6.90
CA SER A 124 -22.84 -5.89 -7.58
C SER A 124 -21.96 -4.70 -8.00
N SER A 125 -22.51 -3.81 -8.83
CA SER A 125 -21.83 -2.57 -9.24
C SER A 125 -21.72 -1.61 -8.07
N PHE A 126 -20.60 -0.90 -7.97
CA PHE A 126 -20.50 0.21 -7.02
C PHE A 126 -21.55 1.28 -7.32
N GLN A 127 -22.12 1.80 -6.26
CA GLN A 127 -22.93 3.01 -6.31
C GLN A 127 -22.07 4.18 -5.83
N ILE A 128 -22.06 5.28 -6.58
CA ILE A 128 -21.29 6.48 -6.25
C ILE A 128 -22.14 7.74 -6.44
N ASN A 129 -21.73 8.82 -5.79
CA ASN A 129 -22.16 10.14 -6.19
C ASN A 129 -21.56 10.50 -7.56
N LYS A 130 -22.27 11.35 -8.33
CA LYS A 130 -21.78 11.79 -9.64
C LYS A 130 -20.39 12.42 -9.51
N MET A 131 -19.44 11.91 -10.28
CA MET A 131 -18.05 12.35 -10.21
C MET A 131 -17.86 13.73 -10.86
N ASN A 132 -17.17 14.62 -10.17
CA ASN A 132 -16.72 15.91 -10.72
C ASN A 132 -15.23 15.80 -11.08
N TRP A 133 -14.97 15.39 -12.32
CA TRP A 133 -13.61 15.19 -12.81
C TRP A 133 -12.79 16.48 -12.79
N LYS A 134 -11.62 16.44 -12.15
CA LYS A 134 -10.64 17.54 -12.25
C LYS A 134 -10.04 17.60 -13.65
N LYS A 135 -9.47 18.76 -14.01
CA LYS A 135 -8.72 18.93 -15.27
C LYS A 135 -7.65 17.84 -15.36
N ASN A 136 -7.61 17.14 -16.50
CA ASN A 136 -6.70 16.03 -16.80
C ASN A 136 -6.83 14.77 -15.92
N GLN A 137 -7.78 14.72 -14.97
CA GLN A 137 -8.04 13.50 -14.22
C GLN A 137 -8.79 12.50 -15.11
N VAL A 138 -8.27 11.27 -15.18
CA VAL A 138 -8.86 10.16 -15.96
C VAL A 138 -9.18 8.93 -15.11
N ALA A 139 -8.64 8.87 -13.88
CA ALA A 139 -8.86 7.78 -12.95
C ALA A 139 -9.00 8.29 -11.50
N PHE A 140 -9.66 7.49 -10.66
CA PHE A 140 -9.74 7.66 -9.21
C PHE A 140 -9.94 6.30 -8.53
N THR A 141 -9.76 6.27 -7.21
CA THR A 141 -10.22 5.18 -6.33
C THR A 141 -11.25 5.73 -5.36
N LEU A 142 -12.03 4.87 -4.72
CA LEU A 142 -12.94 5.29 -3.65
C LEU A 142 -12.22 5.19 -2.30
N ASN A 143 -12.53 6.12 -1.39
CA ASN A 143 -12.08 5.98 0.00
C ASN A 143 -12.65 4.69 0.60
N GLY A 144 -11.82 3.95 1.35
CA GLY A 144 -12.17 2.63 1.89
C GLY A 144 -11.90 1.47 0.92
N GLU A 145 -11.89 1.72 -0.39
CA GLU A 145 -11.78 0.71 -1.46
C GLU A 145 -10.61 1.02 -2.42
N PRO A 146 -9.36 1.11 -1.92
CA PRO A 146 -8.21 1.56 -2.70
C PRO A 146 -7.76 0.55 -3.78
N ASP A 147 -8.20 -0.70 -3.70
CA ASP A 147 -7.91 -1.77 -4.67
C ASP A 147 -8.97 -1.86 -5.80
N TYR A 148 -9.82 -0.84 -5.93
CA TYR A 148 -10.77 -0.68 -7.03
C TYR A 148 -10.50 0.62 -7.78
N MET A 149 -10.20 0.50 -9.08
CA MET A 149 -9.91 1.64 -9.94
C MET A 149 -11.14 2.00 -10.78
N PHE A 150 -11.47 3.28 -10.77
CA PHE A 150 -12.55 3.88 -11.57
C PHE A 150 -11.94 4.82 -12.59
N VAL A 151 -12.46 4.79 -13.80
CA VAL A 151 -11.89 5.52 -14.93
C VAL A 151 -12.97 6.21 -15.75
N LYS A 152 -12.59 7.30 -16.42
CA LYS A 152 -13.44 7.91 -17.44
C LYS A 152 -13.76 6.88 -18.52
N ARG A 153 -15.04 6.79 -18.90
CA ARG A 153 -15.50 5.83 -19.91
C ARG A 153 -14.74 5.99 -21.23
N ASP A 154 -14.63 7.22 -21.76
CA ASP A 154 -13.91 7.46 -23.02
C ASP A 154 -12.42 7.10 -22.93
N PHE A 155 -11.80 7.34 -21.78
CA PHE A 155 -10.41 6.94 -21.53
C PHE A 155 -10.27 5.42 -21.53
N PHE A 156 -11.19 4.70 -20.87
CA PHE A 156 -11.21 3.24 -20.89
C PHE A 156 -11.30 2.69 -22.31
N LEU A 157 -12.28 3.16 -23.10
CA LEU A 157 -12.50 2.71 -24.47
C LEU A 157 -11.28 2.99 -25.38
N THR A 158 -10.59 4.11 -25.15
CA THR A 158 -9.45 4.51 -25.99
C THR A 158 -8.13 3.85 -25.59
N VAL A 159 -7.93 3.59 -24.29
CA VAL A 159 -6.61 3.21 -23.74
C VAL A 159 -6.59 1.81 -23.16
N PHE A 160 -7.63 1.39 -22.42
CA PHE A 160 -7.62 0.13 -21.67
C PHE A 160 -8.33 -1.01 -22.41
N GLU A 161 -9.44 -0.73 -23.08
CA GLU A 161 -10.16 -1.73 -23.87
C GLU A 161 -9.30 -2.34 -25.00
N PRO A 162 -8.49 -1.57 -25.77
CA PRO A 162 -7.61 -2.15 -26.79
C PRO A 162 -6.52 -3.06 -26.23
N LEU A 163 -6.24 -2.98 -24.93
CA LEU A 163 -5.31 -3.87 -24.22
C LEU A 163 -5.99 -5.15 -23.72
N GLY A 164 -7.28 -5.33 -24.01
CA GLY A 164 -8.08 -6.47 -23.58
C GLY A 164 -8.58 -6.39 -22.13
N LEU A 165 -8.47 -5.22 -21.49
CA LEU A 165 -9.02 -5.03 -20.15
C LEU A 165 -10.54 -4.91 -20.20
N LYS A 166 -11.20 -5.37 -19.14
CA LYS A 166 -12.66 -5.35 -19.01
C LYS A 166 -13.08 -4.25 -18.05
N SER A 167 -14.32 -3.79 -18.17
CA SER A 167 -14.93 -2.87 -17.22
C SER A 167 -16.27 -3.39 -16.70
N ARG A 168 -16.68 -2.87 -15.55
CA ARG A 168 -18.03 -3.02 -14.99
C ARG A 168 -18.68 -1.64 -14.94
N ASP A 169 -20.00 -1.62 -15.13
CA ASP A 169 -20.78 -0.39 -14.96
C ASP A 169 -20.76 0.09 -13.51
N VAL A 170 -20.90 1.40 -13.36
CA VAL A 170 -20.97 2.10 -12.08
C VAL A 170 -22.33 2.79 -11.99
N ILE A 171 -23.01 2.70 -10.86
CA ILE A 171 -24.35 3.26 -10.67
C ILE A 171 -24.26 4.62 -9.99
N ILE A 172 -25.02 5.60 -10.48
CA ILE A 172 -25.18 6.89 -9.83
C ILE A 172 -26.23 6.77 -8.73
N PHE A 173 -25.81 6.85 -7.47
CA PHE A 173 -26.63 6.58 -6.29
C PHE A 173 -27.96 7.34 -6.30
N LYS A 174 -27.91 8.66 -6.54
CA LYS A 174 -29.11 9.52 -6.52
C LYS A 174 -30.17 9.13 -7.55
N THR A 175 -29.77 8.57 -8.70
CA THR A 175 -30.69 8.29 -9.82
C THR A 175 -30.92 6.80 -10.06
N GLY A 176 -30.10 5.93 -9.48
CA GLY A 176 -30.09 4.48 -9.77
C GLY A 176 -29.67 4.13 -11.19
N LYS A 177 -29.23 5.10 -12.01
CA LYS A 177 -28.86 4.87 -13.41
C LYS A 177 -27.38 4.56 -13.55
N VAL A 178 -27.04 3.79 -14.57
CA VAL A 178 -25.65 3.58 -14.99
C VAL A 178 -25.01 4.93 -15.31
N SER A 179 -23.76 5.11 -14.87
CA SER A 179 -22.97 6.28 -15.19
C SER A 179 -22.56 6.26 -16.66
N ASN A 180 -22.84 7.39 -17.33
CA ASN A 180 -22.43 7.59 -18.71
C ASN A 180 -20.93 7.93 -18.83
N ASP A 181 -20.28 8.40 -17.77
CA ASP A 181 -18.92 8.93 -17.83
C ASP A 181 -17.88 8.12 -17.03
N THR A 182 -18.32 7.18 -16.20
CA THR A 182 -17.46 6.45 -15.26
C THR A 182 -17.70 4.96 -15.39
N VAL A 183 -16.62 4.20 -15.48
CA VAL A 183 -16.63 2.73 -15.40
C VAL A 183 -15.63 2.26 -14.35
N GLN A 184 -15.85 1.06 -13.81
CA GLN A 184 -14.90 0.40 -12.93
C GLN A 184 -14.01 -0.53 -13.76
N LEU A 185 -12.69 -0.43 -13.62
CA LEU A 185 -11.75 -1.38 -14.21
C LEU A 185 -11.88 -2.75 -13.53
N VAL A 186 -12.07 -3.82 -14.31
CA VAL A 186 -12.03 -5.19 -13.80
C VAL A 186 -10.59 -5.69 -13.82
N VAL A 187 -9.99 -5.81 -12.63
CA VAL A 187 -8.65 -6.36 -12.46
C VAL A 187 -8.75 -7.86 -12.16
N PRO A 188 -8.17 -8.74 -13.01
CA PRO A 188 -8.24 -10.18 -12.80
C PRO A 188 -7.40 -10.61 -11.58
N ILE A 189 -7.76 -11.73 -10.95
CA ILE A 189 -6.90 -12.36 -9.93
C ILE A 189 -5.73 -13.05 -10.63
N ALA A 190 -4.53 -12.98 -10.03
CA ALA A 190 -3.32 -13.65 -10.51
C ALA A 190 -3.52 -15.16 -10.65
N GLU A 191 -2.79 -15.77 -11.59
CA GLU A 191 -2.82 -17.22 -11.80
C GLU A 191 -1.97 -17.99 -10.77
N SER A 192 -0.99 -17.33 -10.17
CA SER A 192 -0.03 -17.90 -9.21
C SER A 192 -0.08 -17.17 -7.86
N ASN A 193 0.22 -17.91 -6.78
CA ASN A 193 0.44 -17.33 -5.45
C ASN A 193 1.77 -16.57 -5.41
N LEU A 194 1.93 -15.72 -4.41
CA LEU A 194 3.18 -15.06 -4.06
C LEU A 194 4.08 -15.98 -3.22
N LYS A 195 5.40 -15.83 -3.37
CA LYS A 195 6.40 -16.39 -2.44
C LYS A 195 6.48 -15.55 -1.16
N ILE A 196 5.35 -15.35 -0.49
CA ILE A 196 5.20 -14.39 0.62
C ILE A 196 5.50 -14.98 1.99
N GLU A 197 5.36 -16.30 2.15
CA GLU A 197 5.70 -17.01 3.38
C GLU A 197 7.16 -16.76 3.78
N ARG A 198 7.38 -16.47 5.07
CA ARG A 198 8.70 -16.13 5.66
C ARG A 198 9.36 -14.87 5.05
N SER A 199 8.61 -14.05 4.32
CA SER A 199 9.07 -12.72 3.89
C SER A 199 8.83 -11.67 4.96
N LEU A 200 9.34 -10.45 4.76
CA LEU A 200 9.03 -9.31 5.64
C LEU A 200 7.57 -8.85 5.58
N TYR A 201 6.77 -9.43 4.68
CA TYR A 201 5.32 -9.20 4.57
C TYR A 201 4.50 -10.26 5.33
N ASP A 202 5.15 -11.33 5.81
CA ASP A 202 4.55 -12.39 6.61
C ASP A 202 4.33 -11.95 8.07
N ILE A 203 3.66 -10.81 8.20
CA ILE A 203 3.23 -10.21 9.45
C ILE A 203 1.74 -10.49 9.55
N HIS A 204 1.37 -11.39 10.44
CA HIS A 204 0.00 -11.83 10.65
C HIS A 204 -0.35 -11.72 12.13
N ASP A 205 -1.48 -11.07 12.45
CA ASP A 205 -2.14 -11.23 13.75
C ASP A 205 -3.31 -12.22 13.58
N PRO A 206 -3.17 -13.47 14.08
CA PRO A 206 -4.24 -14.48 13.95
C PRO A 206 -5.53 -14.11 14.66
N LYS A 207 -5.47 -13.17 15.62
CA LYS A 207 -6.64 -12.78 16.41
C LYS A 207 -7.56 -11.82 15.66
N ASP A 208 -7.07 -11.20 14.58
CA ASP A 208 -7.71 -10.07 13.91
C ASP A 208 -8.20 -10.42 12.49
N SER A 209 -8.60 -11.67 12.20
CA SER A 209 -8.91 -12.04 10.82
C SER A 209 -9.79 -13.28 10.62
N CYS A 210 -10.65 -13.65 11.59
CA CYS A 210 -11.56 -14.81 11.43
C CYS A 210 -10.85 -16.12 11.03
N ASN A 211 -9.66 -16.40 11.58
CA ASN A 211 -8.81 -17.54 11.24
C ASN A 211 -8.25 -17.55 9.80
N SER A 212 -8.39 -16.45 9.04
CA SER A 212 -7.80 -16.33 7.71
C SER A 212 -6.50 -15.55 7.75
N LYS A 213 -5.45 -16.05 7.10
CA LYS A 213 -4.16 -15.39 7.10
C LYS A 213 -4.20 -14.11 6.26
N GLN A 214 -3.94 -12.98 6.91
CA GLN A 214 -3.75 -11.68 6.25
C GLN A 214 -2.31 -11.20 6.43
N TYR A 215 -1.73 -10.67 5.36
CA TYR A 215 -0.36 -10.17 5.30
C TYR A 215 -0.26 -8.67 5.58
N GLY A 216 0.91 -8.24 6.02
CA GLY A 216 1.22 -6.84 6.32
C GLY A 216 1.18 -5.95 5.08
N VAL A 217 0.61 -4.76 5.20
CA VAL A 217 0.59 -3.76 4.13
C VAL A 217 1.82 -2.86 4.10
N GLN A 218 2.75 -2.99 5.05
CA GLN A 218 3.93 -2.15 5.07
C GLN A 218 4.88 -2.47 3.90
N THR A 219 5.50 -1.45 3.33
CA THR A 219 6.55 -1.62 2.30
C THR A 219 7.88 -1.91 2.99
N MET A 220 8.18 -3.19 3.22
CA MET A 220 9.33 -3.60 4.06
C MET A 220 10.53 -4.09 3.25
N ASP A 221 10.35 -4.45 1.99
CA ASP A 221 11.40 -4.88 1.07
C ASP A 221 10.91 -4.72 -0.37
N PHE A 222 11.68 -5.22 -1.34
CA PHE A 222 11.11 -5.61 -2.63
C PHE A 222 9.92 -6.57 -2.41
N PHE A 223 8.86 -6.35 -3.17
CA PHE A 223 7.65 -7.17 -3.00
C PHE A 223 7.91 -8.61 -3.48
N PRO A 224 7.37 -9.64 -2.79
CA PRO A 224 7.64 -11.03 -3.15
C PRO A 224 7.21 -11.35 -4.59
N PRO A 225 7.97 -12.16 -5.34
CA PRO A 225 7.58 -12.56 -6.69
C PRO A 225 6.49 -13.64 -6.64
N PHE A 226 5.87 -13.92 -7.78
CA PHE A 226 5.00 -15.08 -7.92
C PHE A 226 5.79 -16.41 -7.85
N GLU A 227 5.13 -17.48 -7.42
CA GLU A 227 5.67 -18.83 -7.43
C GLU A 227 5.96 -19.32 -8.85
N LYS A 228 5.03 -19.06 -9.77
CA LYS A 228 5.08 -19.42 -11.19
C LYS A 228 4.98 -18.16 -12.04
N GLU A 229 5.72 -18.14 -13.15
CA GLU A 229 5.60 -17.07 -14.15
C GLU A 229 4.32 -17.24 -14.97
N PHE A 230 3.69 -16.11 -15.28
CA PHE A 230 2.56 -16.02 -16.21
C PHE A 230 2.55 -14.61 -16.81
N LYS A 231 1.88 -14.45 -17.95
CA LYS A 231 1.77 -13.15 -18.62
C LYS A 231 0.59 -12.38 -18.06
N PHE A 232 0.81 -11.12 -17.69
CA PHE A 232 -0.25 -10.21 -17.26
C PHE A 232 0.14 -8.76 -17.57
N LEU A 233 -0.85 -7.88 -17.70
CA LEU A 233 -0.67 -6.42 -17.67
C LEU A 233 -0.88 -5.86 -16.27
N ILE A 234 -1.97 -6.33 -15.64
CA ILE A 234 -2.43 -5.96 -14.31
C ILE A 234 -3.14 -7.17 -13.69
N CYS A 235 -2.94 -7.43 -12.42
CA CYS A 235 -3.67 -8.45 -11.66
C CYS A 235 -3.77 -8.10 -10.17
N LYS A 236 -4.71 -8.70 -9.47
CA LYS A 236 -4.79 -8.72 -8.00
C LYS A 236 -4.09 -9.97 -7.47
N THR A 237 -3.45 -9.87 -6.31
CA THR A 237 -2.89 -11.03 -5.61
C THR A 237 -3.96 -12.05 -5.22
N LYS A 238 -3.57 -13.32 -5.06
CA LYS A 238 -4.45 -14.33 -4.44
C LYS A 238 -4.50 -14.14 -2.93
N GLU A 239 -3.39 -13.72 -2.36
CA GLU A 239 -3.17 -13.41 -0.95
C GLU A 239 -4.00 -12.21 -0.51
N GLU A 240 -4.43 -12.26 0.75
CA GLU A 240 -5.13 -11.19 1.43
C GLU A 240 -4.19 -10.41 2.32
N PHE A 241 -4.36 -9.09 2.31
CA PHE A 241 -3.65 -8.16 3.15
C PHE A 241 -4.62 -7.53 4.12
N PHE A 242 -4.09 -6.86 5.14
CA PHE A 242 -4.88 -6.21 6.19
C PHE A 242 -6.19 -5.56 5.68
N GLY A 243 -7.32 -6.00 6.24
CA GLY A 243 -8.67 -5.58 5.85
C GLY A 243 -9.23 -6.29 4.62
N GLY A 244 -8.80 -7.53 4.35
CA GLY A 244 -9.27 -8.33 3.21
C GLY A 244 -8.85 -7.79 1.85
N ARG A 245 -7.85 -6.90 1.82
CA ARG A 245 -7.41 -6.22 0.60
C ARG A 245 -6.54 -7.12 -0.24
N LYS A 246 -6.59 -6.96 -1.56
CA LYS A 246 -5.64 -7.57 -2.48
C LYS A 246 -4.71 -6.51 -3.04
N ARG A 247 -3.43 -6.84 -3.23
CA ARG A 247 -2.49 -5.92 -3.88
C ARG A 247 -2.67 -5.99 -5.38
N ILE A 248 -2.59 -4.84 -6.04
CA ILE A 248 -2.61 -4.77 -7.49
C ILE A 248 -1.17 -4.77 -7.99
N ILE A 249 -0.85 -5.74 -8.83
CA ILE A 249 0.45 -5.89 -9.47
C ILE A 249 0.31 -5.55 -10.95
N ILE A 250 1.23 -4.76 -11.47
CA ILE A 250 1.31 -4.37 -12.88
C ILE A 250 2.69 -4.70 -13.45
N ASN A 251 2.73 -4.99 -14.75
CA ASN A 251 3.99 -5.08 -15.46
C ASN A 251 4.51 -3.68 -15.86
N LYS A 252 5.76 -3.62 -16.29
CA LYS A 252 6.43 -2.37 -16.69
C LYS A 252 5.70 -1.65 -17.84
N TYR A 253 5.27 -2.39 -18.85
CA TYR A 253 4.55 -1.81 -19.99
C TYR A 253 3.26 -1.09 -19.54
N PHE A 254 2.46 -1.71 -18.68
CA PHE A 254 1.25 -1.08 -18.14
C PHE A 254 1.59 0.09 -17.20
N CYS A 255 2.65 -0.02 -16.41
CA CYS A 255 3.16 1.10 -15.60
C CYS A 255 3.47 2.33 -16.46
N ASP A 256 4.17 2.15 -17.58
CA ASP A 256 4.52 3.24 -18.49
C ASP A 256 3.27 3.91 -19.09
N ILE A 257 2.22 3.15 -19.37
CA ILE A 257 0.92 3.68 -19.80
C ILE A 257 0.30 4.54 -18.70
N LEU A 258 0.27 4.07 -17.46
CA LEU A 258 -0.29 4.83 -16.34
C LEU A 258 0.47 6.13 -16.08
N VAL A 259 1.81 6.10 -16.17
CA VAL A 259 2.68 7.28 -16.01
C VAL A 259 2.47 8.27 -17.16
N LYS A 260 2.45 7.79 -18.42
CA LYS A 260 2.23 8.63 -19.61
C LYS A 260 0.91 9.40 -19.54
N ASN A 261 -0.13 8.78 -18.97
CA ASN A 261 -1.46 9.38 -18.82
C ASN A 261 -1.64 10.12 -17.48
N GLY A 262 -0.59 10.30 -16.69
CA GLY A 262 -0.62 11.07 -15.45
C GLY A 262 -1.46 10.46 -14.32
N ILE A 263 -1.74 9.15 -14.38
CA ILE A 263 -2.49 8.43 -13.34
C ILE A 263 -1.61 8.20 -12.11
N ILE A 264 -0.34 7.82 -12.33
CA ILE A 264 0.67 7.58 -11.29
C ILE A 264 1.99 8.28 -11.62
N LYS A 265 2.95 8.21 -10.69
CA LYS A 265 4.33 8.68 -10.90
C LYS A 265 5.33 7.55 -10.66
N TYR A 266 6.49 7.65 -11.30
CA TYR A 266 7.57 6.68 -11.16
C TYR A 266 8.39 6.94 -9.88
N ASN A 267 7.81 6.64 -8.71
CA ASN A 267 8.47 6.79 -7.41
C ASN A 267 7.88 5.85 -6.35
N SER A 268 8.52 5.77 -5.18
CA SER A 268 8.15 4.86 -4.08
C SER A 268 6.82 5.17 -3.39
N ASN A 269 6.17 6.30 -3.69
CA ASN A 269 4.82 6.57 -3.18
C ASN A 269 3.74 5.85 -3.98
N PHE A 270 4.04 5.46 -5.23
CA PHE A 270 3.10 4.78 -6.13
C PHE A 270 3.50 3.33 -6.41
N LEU A 271 4.81 3.04 -6.41
CA LEU A 271 5.36 1.80 -6.91
C LEU A 271 6.25 1.12 -5.88
N ILE A 272 5.99 -0.16 -5.65
CA ILE A 272 6.92 -1.09 -4.99
C ILE A 272 7.43 -2.05 -6.07
N PRO A 273 8.72 -2.03 -6.40
CA PRO A 273 9.29 -3.01 -7.30
C PRO A 273 9.18 -4.42 -6.70
N MET A 274 8.82 -5.38 -7.54
CA MET A 274 8.86 -6.79 -7.16
C MET A 274 10.30 -7.30 -7.23
N LYS A 275 10.64 -8.24 -6.36
CA LYS A 275 11.95 -8.89 -6.37
C LYS A 275 12.13 -9.65 -7.69
N THR A 276 13.19 -9.37 -8.42
CA THR A 276 13.61 -10.19 -9.56
C THR A 276 14.03 -11.58 -9.04
N LYS A 277 13.71 -12.64 -9.80
CA LYS A 277 14.03 -14.03 -9.41
C LYS A 277 15.51 -14.22 -9.07
#